data_AF-A0A3P9AC32-F1
#
_entry.id   AF-A0A3P9AC32-F1
#
_cell.length_a   1.000
_cell.length_b   1.000
_cell.length_c   1.000
_cell.angle_alpha   90.00
_cell.angle_beta   90.00
_cell.angle_gamma   90.00
#
_symmetry.space_group_name_H-M   'P 1'
#
loop_
_entity.id
_entity.type
_entity.pdbx_description
1 polymer ?
#
loop_
_entity_poly.entity_id
_entity_poly.type
_entity_poly.pdbx_seq_one_letter_code
_entity_poly.pdbx_strand_id
1 'polypeptide(L)'
;MKLPAVRLNSTPVSIPQHTPVRHGRYLMVTPLTLPNISPASELTVSQSVPRLDPLHPPRVPKRTVSLETPAVHHHNHQRVLVMQRKVHCRYHQVWRRPFYGSCTEREEYKEEVRQQLKRQMEEKRAELMRQLASKAEEAELLQEVDRLALSRERHQKIQYSREMSHYRDENKKLMEQSWRDRALIRSLEAKRERDLLRHNPINWSGTLK
;
A
#
# COMPACT_ATOMS: atom_id res chain seq x y z
N MET A 1 -22.95 23.77 3.20
CA MET A 1 -22.89 22.30 3.35
C MET A 1 -22.15 21.99 4.64
N LYS A 2 -22.84 21.58 5.71
CA LYS A 2 -22.22 21.21 7.01
C LYS A 2 -21.92 19.72 7.00
N LEU A 3 -20.66 19.33 7.22
CA LEU A 3 -20.25 17.93 7.33
C LEU A 3 -20.57 17.40 8.75
N PRO A 4 -21.00 16.13 8.89
CA PRO A 4 -21.32 15.55 10.18
C PRO A 4 -20.04 15.24 10.98
N ALA A 5 -20.03 15.64 12.24
CA ALA A 5 -18.93 15.40 13.16
C ALA A 5 -18.85 13.91 13.53
N VAL A 6 -17.71 13.29 13.24
CA VAL A 6 -17.39 11.92 13.65
C VAL A 6 -17.12 11.90 15.15
N ARG A 7 -17.98 11.22 15.93
CA ARG A 7 -17.73 10.93 17.35
C ARG A 7 -16.94 9.63 17.46
N LEU A 8 -15.73 9.72 18.01
CA LEU A 8 -14.96 8.54 18.40
C LEU A 8 -15.46 8.06 19.76
N ASN A 9 -15.91 6.81 19.84
CA ASN A 9 -16.32 6.19 21.09
C ASN A 9 -15.07 5.93 21.95
N SER A 10 -14.95 6.64 23.07
CA SER A 10 -13.88 6.43 24.04
C SER A 10 -14.09 5.11 24.78
N THR A 11 -13.19 4.15 24.58
CA THR A 11 -13.14 2.91 25.36
C THR A 11 -12.71 3.23 26.79
N PRO A 12 -13.48 2.88 27.83
CA PRO A 12 -13.06 3.10 29.20
C PRO A 12 -11.93 2.13 29.57
N VAL A 13 -10.81 2.67 30.05
CA VAL A 13 -9.74 1.90 30.67
C VAL A 13 -10.22 1.48 32.05
N SER A 14 -10.57 0.20 32.20
CA SER A 14 -10.83 -0.40 33.52
C SER A 14 -9.49 -0.76 34.15
N ILE A 15 -9.10 0.00 35.18
CA ILE A 15 -7.97 -0.34 36.05
C ILE A 15 -8.54 -1.17 37.21
N PRO A 16 -8.18 -2.45 37.36
CA PRO A 16 -8.58 -3.22 38.53
C PRO A 16 -7.80 -2.71 39.75
N GLN A 17 -8.44 -1.87 40.57
CA GLN A 17 -8.03 -1.65 41.95
C GLN A 17 -8.46 -2.88 42.74
N HIS A 18 -7.52 -3.78 43.07
CA HIS A 18 -7.48 -4.57 44.31
C HIS A 18 -6.42 -5.67 44.19
N THR A 19 -5.27 -5.45 44.81
CA THR A 19 -4.33 -6.52 45.15
C THR A 19 -4.77 -7.16 46.47
N PRO A 20 -5.05 -8.47 46.55
CA PRO A 20 -5.18 -9.12 47.85
C PRO A 20 -3.80 -9.31 48.48
N VAL A 21 -3.65 -8.79 49.70
CA VAL A 21 -2.50 -9.05 50.59
C VAL A 21 -2.47 -10.54 50.91
N ARG A 22 -1.56 -11.28 50.27
CA ARG A 22 -1.32 -12.69 50.59
C ARG A 22 -0.50 -12.78 51.88
N HIS A 23 -1.14 -13.30 52.92
CA HIS A 23 -0.48 -13.73 54.14
C HIS A 23 0.56 -14.81 53.81
N GLY A 24 1.80 -14.56 54.21
CA GLY A 24 2.92 -15.48 54.03
C GLY A 24 2.72 -16.75 54.84
N ARG A 25 2.42 -17.85 54.17
CA ARG A 25 2.74 -19.18 54.68
C ARG A 25 4.15 -19.51 54.21
N TYR A 26 5.07 -19.57 55.17
CA TYR A 26 6.41 -20.12 54.96
C TYR A 26 6.27 -21.60 54.60
N LEU A 27 6.20 -21.91 53.31
CA LEU A 27 6.54 -23.23 52.82
C LEU A 27 8.06 -23.31 52.86
N MET A 28 8.58 -24.26 53.63
CA MET A 28 10.00 -24.63 53.57
C MET A 28 10.28 -25.05 52.14
N VAL A 29 10.85 -24.14 51.35
CA VAL A 29 11.36 -24.41 50.02
C VAL A 29 12.57 -25.31 50.24
N THR A 30 12.38 -26.62 50.08
CA THR A 30 13.49 -27.51 49.80
C THR A 30 14.17 -26.91 48.56
N PRO A 31 15.44 -26.50 48.61
CA PRO A 31 16.10 -26.02 47.42
C PRO A 31 16.08 -27.18 46.43
N LEU A 32 15.25 -27.06 45.40
CA LEU A 32 15.33 -27.92 44.24
C LEU A 32 16.64 -27.54 43.58
N THR A 33 17.73 -28.15 44.03
CA THR A 33 18.98 -28.24 43.29
C THR A 33 18.63 -29.04 42.04
N LEU A 34 18.13 -28.32 41.03
CA LEU A 34 18.16 -28.82 39.67
C LEU A 34 19.59 -29.29 39.45
N PRO A 35 19.81 -30.54 39.00
CA PRO A 35 21.16 -31.00 38.73
C PRO A 35 21.79 -29.94 37.85
N ASN A 36 22.91 -29.37 38.32
CA ASN A 36 23.72 -28.51 37.50
C ASN A 36 24.09 -29.39 36.31
N ILE A 37 23.40 -29.19 35.19
CA ILE A 37 23.76 -29.79 33.92
C ILE A 37 25.02 -29.01 33.58
N SER A 38 26.13 -29.43 34.18
CA SER A 38 27.46 -29.08 33.77
C SER A 38 27.40 -29.22 32.25
N PRO A 39 27.67 -28.16 31.47
CA PRO A 39 27.76 -28.31 30.04
C PRO A 39 28.85 -29.35 29.86
N ALA A 40 28.44 -30.59 29.55
CA ALA A 40 29.34 -31.71 29.41
C ALA A 40 30.45 -31.18 28.51
N SER A 41 31.66 -31.15 29.08
CA SER A 41 32.83 -30.44 28.55
C SER A 41 32.74 -30.40 27.05
N GLU A 42 32.77 -29.19 26.48
CA GLU A 42 32.75 -28.92 25.05
C GLU A 42 33.64 -29.95 24.33
N LEU A 43 33.04 -31.09 23.99
CA LEU A 43 33.65 -32.09 23.15
C LEU A 43 33.63 -31.40 21.81
N THR A 44 34.81 -30.90 21.46
CA THR A 44 35.19 -30.21 20.24
C THR A 44 34.84 -31.08 19.04
N VAL A 45 33.56 -31.21 18.71
CA VAL A 45 33.13 -32.22 17.74
C VAL A 45 31.90 -31.71 16.99
N SER A 46 32.17 -30.84 16.02
CA SER A 46 31.35 -30.62 14.82
C SER A 46 31.17 -31.89 13.97
N GLN A 47 31.67 -33.05 14.42
CA GLN A 47 31.53 -34.32 13.71
C GLN A 47 30.26 -35.01 14.22
N SER A 48 29.27 -35.16 13.34
CA SER A 48 28.20 -36.12 13.55
C SER A 48 28.82 -37.49 13.82
N VAL A 49 28.53 -38.09 14.98
CA VAL A 49 28.96 -39.47 15.28
C VAL A 49 28.49 -40.36 14.12
N PRO A 50 29.39 -41.01 13.37
CA PRO A 50 29.02 -41.78 12.19
C PRO A 50 28.24 -43.04 12.61
N ARG A 51 27.23 -43.39 11.79
CA ARG A 51 26.51 -44.67 11.94
C ARG A 51 27.44 -45.78 11.49
N LEU A 52 27.61 -46.79 12.33
CA LEU A 52 28.41 -47.97 11.99
C LEU A 52 27.49 -49.03 11.39
N ASP A 53 27.94 -49.74 10.37
CA ASP A 53 27.19 -50.85 9.77
C ASP A 53 27.45 -52.13 10.57
N PRO A 54 26.43 -52.71 11.24
CA PRO A 54 26.58 -53.94 12.03
C PRO A 54 26.88 -55.19 11.19
N LEU A 55 26.64 -55.14 9.87
CA LEU A 55 26.89 -56.25 8.95
C LEU A 55 28.22 -56.10 8.18
N HIS A 56 28.98 -55.03 8.44
CA HIS A 56 30.26 -54.84 7.78
C HIS A 56 31.26 -55.92 8.22
N PRO A 57 31.90 -56.63 7.27
CA PRO A 57 32.83 -57.70 7.62
C PRO A 57 34.02 -57.14 8.41
N PRO A 58 34.45 -57.80 9.51
CA PRO A 58 35.58 -57.35 10.29
C PRO A 58 36.87 -57.42 9.46
N ARG A 59 37.69 -56.37 9.50
CA ARG A 59 39.00 -56.31 8.83
C ARG A 59 40.07 -57.21 9.46
N VAL A 60 39.72 -57.92 10.54
CA VAL A 60 40.64 -58.72 11.35
C VAL A 60 40.22 -60.20 11.26
N PRO A 61 41.13 -61.14 10.96
CA PRO A 61 40.78 -62.57 10.94
C PRO A 61 40.35 -63.04 12.33
N LYS A 62 39.17 -63.67 12.46
CA LYS A 62 38.66 -64.14 13.76
C LYS A 62 38.49 -65.65 13.86
N ARG A 63 39.10 -66.18 14.92
CA ARG A 63 38.87 -67.46 15.59
C ARG A 63 37.42 -67.50 16.10
N THR A 64 36.79 -68.67 16.03
CA THR A 64 35.39 -69.00 16.33
C THR A 64 34.93 -68.56 17.74
N VAL A 65 34.31 -67.37 17.86
CA VAL A 65 33.50 -66.96 19.03
C VAL A 65 32.41 -65.97 18.57
N SER A 66 31.18 -66.21 19.04
CA SER A 66 29.90 -65.47 18.94
C SER A 66 29.71 -64.43 17.82
N LEU A 67 28.69 -64.65 16.97
CA LEU A 67 28.24 -63.77 15.89
C LEU A 67 27.48 -62.51 16.35
N GLU A 68 27.35 -62.27 17.65
CA GLU A 68 26.60 -61.10 18.12
C GLU A 68 27.44 -59.83 17.91
N THR A 69 26.83 -58.78 17.35
CA THR A 69 27.45 -57.45 17.13
C THR A 69 27.04 -56.43 18.21
N PRO A 70 27.00 -56.76 19.53
CA PRO A 70 26.36 -55.92 20.55
C PRO A 70 27.07 -54.57 20.68
N ALA A 71 28.39 -54.50 20.42
CA ALA A 71 29.15 -53.25 20.46
C ALA A 71 28.70 -52.24 19.38
N VAL A 72 28.43 -52.70 18.15
CA VAL A 72 28.01 -51.83 17.03
C VAL A 72 26.54 -51.42 17.19
N HIS A 73 25.69 -52.33 17.65
CA HIS A 73 24.30 -52.02 17.98
C HIS A 73 24.20 -51.01 19.13
N HIS A 74 25.00 -51.19 20.19
CA HIS A 74 25.09 -50.27 21.32
C HIS A 74 25.56 -48.87 20.87
N HIS A 75 26.61 -48.78 20.04
CA HIS A 75 27.07 -47.51 19.47
C HIS A 75 25.97 -46.79 18.68
N ASN A 76 25.28 -47.51 17.78
CA ASN A 76 24.20 -46.93 16.98
C ASN A 76 23.02 -46.48 17.85
N HIS A 77 22.70 -47.22 18.91
CA HIS A 77 21.67 -46.84 19.87
C HIS A 77 22.06 -45.55 20.63
N GLN A 78 23.28 -45.47 21.16
CA GLN A 78 23.79 -44.26 21.81
C GLN A 78 23.78 -43.05 20.88
N ARG A 79 24.16 -43.23 19.61
CA ARG A 79 24.10 -42.18 18.59
C ARG A 79 22.68 -41.65 18.40
N VAL A 80 21.67 -42.52 18.32
CA VAL A 80 20.26 -42.11 18.18
C VAL A 80 19.82 -41.25 19.35
N LEU A 81 20.14 -41.66 20.59
CA LEU A 81 19.82 -40.89 21.79
C LEU A 81 20.49 -39.50 21.79
N VAL A 82 21.77 -39.43 21.41
CA VAL A 82 22.50 -38.16 21.31
C VAL A 82 21.87 -37.25 20.26
N MET A 83 21.49 -37.78 19.09
CA MET A 83 20.82 -36.99 18.06
C MET A 83 19.45 -36.48 18.52
N GLN A 84 18.64 -37.33 19.15
CA GLN A 84 17.33 -36.94 19.69
C GLN A 84 17.48 -35.80 20.71
N ARG A 85 18.45 -35.90 21.63
CA ARG A 85 18.76 -34.83 22.60
C ARG A 85 19.18 -33.54 21.92
N LYS A 86 20.05 -33.60 20.91
CA LYS A 86 20.48 -32.40 20.15
C LYS A 86 19.32 -31.71 19.45
N VAL A 87 18.44 -32.48 18.80
CA VAL A 87 17.25 -31.95 18.12
C VAL A 87 16.31 -31.29 19.14
N HIS A 88 16.07 -31.96 20.26
CA HIS A 88 15.26 -31.42 21.36
C HIS A 88 15.84 -30.10 21.89
N CYS A 89 17.13 -30.06 22.21
CA CYS A 89 17.80 -28.84 22.68
C CYS A 89 17.71 -27.70 21.65
N ARG A 90 17.94 -27.98 20.36
CA ARG A 90 17.84 -26.98 19.29
C ARG A 90 16.42 -26.41 19.16
N TYR A 91 15.40 -27.27 19.23
CA TYR A 91 14.01 -26.84 19.13
C TYR A 91 13.62 -25.92 20.30
N HIS A 92 14.03 -26.27 21.52
CA HIS A 92 13.67 -25.52 22.73
C HIS A 92 14.58 -24.33 23.04
N GLN A 93 15.72 -24.17 22.36
CA GLN A 93 16.65 -23.05 22.56
C GLN A 93 15.99 -21.67 22.35
N VAL A 94 15.07 -21.57 21.39
CA VAL A 94 14.38 -20.31 21.07
C VAL A 94 13.52 -19.85 22.26
N TRP A 95 12.86 -20.79 22.95
CA TRP A 95 11.95 -20.48 24.06
C TRP A 95 12.67 -20.44 25.40
N ARG A 96 13.92 -20.92 25.41
CA ARG A 96 14.80 -20.84 26.58
C ARG A 96 15.09 -19.38 26.92
N ARG A 97 15.53 -18.55 25.96
CA ARG A 97 15.94 -17.14 26.25
C ARG A 97 14.86 -16.33 26.99
N PRO A 98 13.57 -16.36 26.61
CA PRO A 98 12.53 -15.59 27.31
C PRO A 98 12.19 -16.11 28.73
N PHE A 99 12.15 -17.42 28.93
CA PHE A 99 11.58 -18.03 30.14
C PHE A 99 12.62 -18.69 31.07
N TYR A 100 13.64 -19.32 30.51
CA TYR A 100 14.62 -20.17 31.19
C TYR A 100 16.08 -19.73 30.96
N GLY A 101 16.29 -18.54 30.40
CA GLY A 101 17.60 -17.94 30.17
C GLY A 101 18.18 -17.34 31.45
N SER A 102 19.44 -16.94 31.39
CA SER A 102 20.05 -16.14 32.46
C SER A 102 19.33 -14.79 32.61
N CYS A 103 19.53 -14.11 33.75
CA CYS A 103 18.93 -12.79 33.96
C CYS A 103 19.34 -11.80 32.86
N THR A 104 20.56 -11.90 32.32
CA THR A 104 21.06 -11.06 31.23
C THR A 104 20.35 -11.38 29.91
N GLU A 105 20.28 -12.65 29.52
CA GLU A 105 19.61 -13.10 28.28
C GLU A 105 18.14 -12.70 28.24
N ARG A 106 17.45 -12.77 29.39
CA ARG A 106 16.04 -12.37 29.50
C ARG A 106 15.87 -10.87 29.30
N GLU A 107 16.81 -10.05 29.78
CA GLU A 107 16.74 -8.60 29.63
C GLU A 107 17.09 -8.15 28.22
N GLU A 108 18.10 -8.77 27.60
CA GLU A 108 18.40 -8.60 26.17
C GLU A 108 17.19 -8.90 25.31
N TYR A 109 16.50 -10.02 25.54
CA TYR A 109 15.29 -10.37 24.78
C TYR A 109 14.19 -9.31 24.92
N LYS A 110 13.95 -8.80 26.13
CA LYS A 110 12.95 -7.72 26.32
C LYS A 110 13.36 -6.44 25.61
N GLU A 111 14.65 -6.11 25.58
CA GLU A 111 15.16 -4.94 24.88
C GLU A 111 15.04 -5.12 23.36
N GLU A 112 15.40 -6.29 22.81
CA GLU A 112 15.20 -6.65 21.41
C GLU A 112 13.73 -6.47 21.00
N VAL A 113 12.78 -6.99 21.79
CA VAL A 113 11.34 -6.84 21.55
C VAL A 113 10.90 -5.37 21.59
N ARG A 114 11.37 -4.60 22.57
CA ARG A 114 11.06 -3.15 22.67
C ARG A 114 11.59 -2.39 21.45
N GLN A 115 12.81 -2.69 21.01
CA GLN A 115 13.42 -2.06 19.84
C GLN A 115 12.67 -2.43 18.56
N GLN A 116 12.27 -3.69 18.39
CA GLN A 116 11.50 -4.11 17.24
C GLN A 116 10.15 -3.40 17.19
N LEU A 117 9.46 -3.26 18.33
CA LEU A 117 8.21 -2.51 18.40
C LEU A 117 8.40 -1.03 18.04
N LYS A 118 9.48 -0.39 18.51
CA LYS A 118 9.81 0.99 18.13
C LYS A 118 10.00 1.13 16.62
N ARG A 119 10.79 0.24 16.00
CA ARG A 119 10.98 0.22 14.54
C ARG A 119 9.66 0.07 13.80
N GLN A 120 8.80 -0.87 14.22
CA GLN A 120 7.48 -1.06 13.60
C GLN A 120 6.60 0.19 13.70
N MET A 121 6.63 0.89 14.83
CA MET A 121 5.88 2.15 14.98
C MET A 121 6.43 3.26 14.09
N GLU A 122 7.75 3.39 13.99
CA GLU A 122 8.44 4.37 13.15
C GLU A 122 8.16 4.11 11.66
N GLU A 123 8.30 2.87 11.21
CA GLU A 123 7.99 2.43 9.84
C GLU A 123 6.52 2.73 9.50
N LYS A 124 5.59 2.38 10.40
CA LYS A 124 4.16 2.66 10.19
C LYS A 124 3.87 4.15 10.13
N ARG A 125 4.53 4.97 10.96
CA ARG A 125 4.41 6.43 10.91
C ARG A 125 4.97 6.99 9.61
N ALA A 126 6.15 6.55 9.18
CA ALA A 126 6.78 6.99 7.94
C ALA A 126 5.89 6.67 6.73
N GLU A 127 5.31 5.48 6.69
CA GLU A 127 4.39 5.07 5.65
C GLU A 127 3.13 5.95 5.61
N LEU A 128 2.53 6.25 6.77
CA LEU A 128 1.38 7.17 6.84
C LEU A 128 1.73 8.57 6.34
N MET A 129 2.90 9.10 6.74
CA MET A 129 3.36 10.41 6.28
C MET A 129 3.57 10.43 4.76
N ARG A 130 4.15 9.37 4.20
CA ARG A 130 4.35 9.20 2.76
C ARG A 130 3.01 9.15 2.00
N GLN A 131 2.04 8.41 2.52
CA GLN A 131 0.69 8.34 1.95
C GLN A 131 -0.02 9.70 2.00
N LEU A 132 0.13 10.45 3.10
CA LEU A 132 -0.43 11.79 3.21
C LEU A 132 0.21 12.77 2.23
N ALA A 133 1.54 12.72 2.06
CA ALA A 133 2.25 13.54 1.08
C ALA A 133 1.79 13.23 -0.36
N SER A 134 1.72 11.95 -0.74
CA SER A 134 1.20 11.52 -2.04
C SER A 134 -0.21 12.06 -2.30
N LYS A 135 -1.11 11.94 -1.32
CA LYS A 135 -2.48 12.44 -1.45
C LYS A 135 -2.55 13.96 -1.55
N ALA A 136 -1.65 14.68 -0.89
CA ALA A 136 -1.57 16.14 -1.00
C ALA A 136 -1.13 16.54 -2.41
N GLU A 137 -0.10 15.90 -2.96
CA GLU A 137 0.36 16.12 -4.34
C GLU A 137 -0.73 15.79 -5.38
N GLU A 138 -1.43 14.66 -5.21
CA GLU A 138 -2.57 14.28 -6.05
C GLU A 138 -3.69 15.33 -5.99
N ALA A 139 -4.00 15.85 -4.80
CA ALA A 139 -5.02 16.88 -4.64
C ALA A 139 -4.63 18.22 -5.28
N GLU A 140 -3.36 18.62 -5.18
CA GLU A 140 -2.84 19.83 -5.84
C GLU A 140 -2.91 19.68 -7.36
N LEU A 141 -2.55 18.51 -7.90
CA LEU A 141 -2.66 18.23 -9.33
C LEU A 141 -4.11 18.33 -9.81
N LEU A 142 -5.06 17.73 -9.08
CA LEU A 142 -6.49 17.82 -9.43
C LEU A 142 -7.00 19.27 -9.40
N GLN A 143 -6.61 20.05 -8.40
CA GLN A 143 -6.96 21.47 -8.34
C GLN A 143 -6.43 22.25 -9.54
N GLU A 144 -5.20 21.97 -9.96
CA GLU A 144 -4.61 22.63 -11.12
C GLU A 144 -5.30 22.24 -12.43
N VAL A 145 -5.66 20.95 -12.59
CA VAL A 145 -6.46 20.49 -13.74
C VAL A 145 -7.80 21.21 -13.79
N ASP A 146 -8.51 21.30 -12.67
CA ASP A 146 -9.79 22.01 -12.60
C ASP A 146 -9.64 23.50 -12.92
N ARG A 147 -8.60 24.15 -12.38
CA ARG A 147 -8.28 25.55 -12.66
C ARG A 147 -8.08 25.77 -14.17
N LEU A 148 -7.31 24.90 -14.82
CA LEU A 148 -7.06 24.97 -16.26
C LEU A 148 -8.34 24.71 -17.06
N ALA A 149 -9.14 23.72 -16.68
CA ALA A 149 -10.42 23.42 -17.35
C ALA A 149 -11.37 24.63 -17.31
N LEU A 150 -11.53 25.26 -16.15
CA LEU A 150 -12.33 26.48 -16.00
C LEU A 150 -11.79 27.64 -16.85
N SER A 151 -10.47 27.82 -16.90
CA SER A 151 -9.86 28.85 -17.72
C SER A 151 -10.13 28.62 -19.22
N ARG A 152 -10.07 27.36 -19.66
CA ARG A 152 -10.32 26.96 -21.04
C ARG A 152 -11.77 27.19 -21.42
N GLU A 153 -12.71 26.79 -20.56
CA GLU A 153 -14.14 27.00 -20.79
C GLU A 153 -14.48 28.51 -20.88
N ARG A 154 -13.91 29.33 -20.00
CA ARG A 154 -14.04 30.79 -20.07
C ARG A 154 -13.52 31.34 -21.40
N HIS A 155 -12.34 30.90 -21.83
CA HIS A 155 -11.77 31.33 -23.09
C HIS A 155 -12.65 30.91 -24.28
N GLN A 156 -13.13 29.68 -24.29
CA GLN A 156 -14.04 29.18 -25.32
C GLN A 156 -15.34 29.98 -25.39
N LYS A 157 -15.94 30.33 -24.24
CA LYS A 157 -17.14 31.18 -24.19
C LYS A 157 -16.89 32.57 -24.78
N ILE A 158 -15.72 33.16 -24.48
CA ILE A 158 -15.33 34.46 -25.03
C ILE A 158 -15.13 34.37 -26.54
N GLN A 159 -14.41 33.36 -27.03
CA GLN A 159 -14.17 33.14 -28.46
C GLN A 159 -15.48 32.94 -29.21
N TYR A 160 -16.34 32.05 -28.71
CA TYR A 160 -17.65 31.81 -29.29
C TYR A 160 -18.52 33.08 -29.36
N SER A 161 -18.54 33.87 -28.28
CA SER A 161 -19.27 35.15 -28.24
C SER A 161 -18.73 36.15 -29.26
N ARG A 162 -17.41 36.23 -29.43
CA ARG A 162 -16.76 37.08 -30.44
C ARG A 162 -17.11 36.64 -31.86
N GLU A 163 -17.00 35.35 -32.13
CA GLU A 163 -17.37 34.76 -33.42
C GLU A 163 -18.84 35.03 -33.75
N MET A 164 -19.74 34.81 -32.79
CA MET A 164 -21.17 35.05 -32.98
C MET A 164 -21.49 36.52 -33.22
N SER A 165 -20.81 37.43 -32.51
CA SER A 165 -20.92 38.87 -32.74
C SER A 165 -20.43 39.26 -34.14
N HIS A 166 -19.30 38.70 -34.58
CA HIS A 166 -18.77 38.91 -35.93
C HIS A 166 -19.77 38.43 -36.99
N TYR A 167 -20.32 37.23 -36.87
CA TYR A 167 -21.34 36.73 -37.81
C TYR A 167 -22.59 37.60 -37.85
N ARG A 168 -23.07 38.06 -36.68
CA ARG A 168 -24.21 38.97 -36.61
C ARG A 168 -23.94 40.27 -37.37
N ASP A 169 -22.77 40.85 -37.18
CA ASP A 169 -22.41 42.13 -37.79
C ASP A 169 -22.19 42.00 -39.30
N GLU A 170 -21.58 40.91 -39.78
CA GLU A 170 -21.46 40.60 -41.21
C GLU A 170 -22.82 40.34 -41.87
N ASN A 171 -23.71 39.59 -41.21
CA ASN A 171 -25.07 39.37 -41.70
C ASN A 171 -25.85 40.68 -41.82
N LYS A 172 -25.66 41.60 -40.86
CA LYS A 172 -26.25 42.95 -40.93
C LYS A 172 -25.72 43.73 -42.13
N LYS A 173 -24.40 43.74 -42.36
CA LYS A 173 -23.80 44.41 -43.53
C LYS A 173 -24.36 43.85 -44.84
N LEU A 174 -24.45 42.53 -44.97
CA LEU A 174 -24.97 41.85 -46.15
C LEU A 174 -26.44 42.22 -46.40
N MET A 175 -27.26 42.22 -45.34
CA MET A 175 -28.66 42.63 -45.42
C MET A 175 -28.80 44.08 -45.88
N GLU A 176 -28.02 45.00 -45.30
CA GLU A 176 -28.05 46.41 -45.69
C GLU A 176 -27.60 46.62 -47.13
N GLN A 177 -26.56 45.91 -47.57
CA GLN A 177 -26.11 45.94 -48.97
C GLN A 177 -27.21 45.43 -49.91
N SER A 178 -27.80 44.28 -49.59
CA SER A 178 -28.92 43.71 -50.34
C SER A 178 -30.13 44.65 -50.41
N TRP A 179 -30.35 45.48 -49.38
CA TRP A 179 -31.41 46.47 -49.37
C TRP A 179 -31.09 47.67 -50.27
N ARG A 180 -29.84 48.17 -50.23
CA ARG A 180 -29.34 49.22 -51.12
C ARG A 180 -29.42 48.79 -52.58
N ASP A 181 -28.97 47.57 -52.89
CA ASP A 181 -29.01 47.01 -54.25
C ASP A 181 -30.43 46.88 -54.77
N ARG A 182 -31.36 46.36 -53.95
CA ARG A 182 -32.79 46.29 -54.31
C ARG A 182 -33.41 47.68 -54.50
N ALA A 183 -33.03 48.67 -53.70
CA ALA A 183 -33.49 50.04 -53.89
C ALA A 183 -32.96 50.65 -55.20
N LEU A 184 -31.69 50.39 -55.53
CA LEU A 184 -31.07 50.82 -56.79
C LEU A 184 -31.75 50.16 -58.00
N ILE A 185 -31.95 48.84 -57.97
CA ILE A 185 -32.63 48.10 -59.03
C ILE A 185 -34.03 48.67 -59.28
N ARG A 186 -34.84 48.86 -58.23
CA ARG A 186 -36.17 49.47 -58.36
C ARG A 186 -36.13 50.87 -58.97
N SER A 187 -35.13 51.69 -58.62
CA SER A 187 -34.95 53.03 -59.20
C SER A 187 -34.59 52.97 -60.68
N LEU A 188 -33.71 52.04 -61.08
CA LEU A 188 -33.32 51.83 -62.47
C LEU A 188 -34.48 51.27 -63.31
N GLU A 189 -35.23 50.31 -62.77
CA GLU A 189 -36.44 49.77 -63.38
C GLU A 189 -37.48 50.87 -63.61
N ALA A 190 -37.77 51.69 -62.59
CA ALA A 190 -38.71 52.80 -62.71
C ALA A 190 -38.28 53.83 -63.78
N LYS A 191 -36.97 54.14 -63.88
CA LYS A 191 -36.45 55.01 -64.96
C LYS A 191 -36.64 54.36 -66.34
N ARG A 192 -36.26 53.09 -66.48
CA ARG A 192 -36.39 52.34 -67.74
C ARG A 192 -37.84 52.26 -68.19
N GLU A 193 -38.78 52.01 -67.28
CA GLU A 193 -40.21 51.98 -67.59
C GLU A 193 -40.72 53.35 -68.04
N ARG A 194 -40.30 54.45 -67.40
CA ARG A 194 -40.64 55.81 -67.86
C ARG A 194 -40.10 56.10 -69.26
N ASP A 195 -38.89 55.65 -69.59
CA ASP A 195 -38.32 55.81 -70.92
C ASP A 195 -39.06 54.97 -71.98
N LEU A 196 -39.53 53.76 -71.62
CA LEU A 196 -40.37 52.93 -72.48
C LEU A 196 -41.74 53.57 -72.72
N LEU A 197 -42.35 54.18 -71.71
CA LEU A 197 -43.63 54.88 -71.85
C LEU A 197 -43.58 56.06 -72.82
N ARG A 198 -42.40 56.66 -73.04
CA ARG A 198 -42.21 57.69 -74.08
C ARG A 198 -42.43 57.13 -75.50
N HIS A 199 -42.22 55.83 -75.69
CA HIS A 199 -42.32 55.16 -76.99
C HIS A 199 -43.58 54.32 -77.13
N ASN A 200 -44.06 53.71 -76.03
CA ASN A 200 -45.30 52.93 -75.99
C ASN A 200 -46.12 53.33 -74.75
N PRO A 201 -47.27 54.00 -74.90
CA PRO A 201 -47.99 54.63 -73.78
C PRO A 201 -48.68 53.64 -72.83
N ILE A 202 -48.64 52.32 -73.10
CA ILE A 202 -49.29 51.32 -72.26
C ILE A 202 -48.30 50.78 -71.21
N ASN A 203 -48.65 50.93 -69.93
CA ASN A 203 -47.91 50.37 -68.80
C ASN A 203 -48.26 48.89 -68.60
N TRP A 204 -47.69 48.01 -69.41
CA TRP A 204 -47.97 46.57 -69.36
C TRP A 204 -47.55 45.89 -68.05
N SER A 205 -46.56 46.41 -67.33
CA SER A 205 -46.06 45.84 -66.07
C SER A 205 -46.80 46.33 -64.81
N GLY A 206 -47.54 47.44 -64.90
CA GLY A 206 -48.36 47.96 -63.79
C GLY A 206 -47.55 48.44 -62.57
N THR A 207 -46.24 48.64 -62.72
CA THR A 207 -45.28 48.89 -61.63
C THR A 207 -45.03 50.37 -61.34
N LEU A 208 -45.28 51.25 -62.32
CA LEU A 208 -45.35 52.69 -62.10
C LEU A 208 -46.68 53.07 -61.44
N LYS A 209 -46.62 53.58 -60.21
CA LYS A 209 -47.74 54.24 -59.52
C LYS A 209 -47.89 55.69 -59.96
#